data_AF-A0A8J2HKF7-F1
#
_entry.id   AF-A0A8J2HKF7-F1
#
_cell.length_a   1.000
_cell.length_b   1.000
_cell.length_c   1.000
_cell.angle_alpha   90.00
_cell.angle_beta   90.00
_cell.angle_gamma   90.00
#
_symmetry.space_group_name_H-M   'P 1'
#
loop_
_entity.id
_entity.type
_entity.pdbx_description
1 polymer ?
#
loop_
_entity_poly.entity_id
_entity_poly.type
_entity_poly.pdbx_seq_one_letter_code
_entity_poly.pdbx_strand_id
1 'polypeptide(L)'
;MSDIDVEVDVDGEDEFLDAEDDETISSPQALPSSEATSTATMDLETAIEDAKRATCFFFNNDFASAKKILEPWAHKSMYHSLGNSVFACLEAFLTFEQKHIEKAVDTLKICMNVCSKHRRHVTLTQNIGKMVKKTNYNLYTIEEIHAELCYAESLLLKAMLTFVEDETLVSFVKAGLKIRTCYLIYKECLTILTSRKWKNDIERVHFESGVRMGIGTFNLVRL
;
A
#
# COMPACT_ATOMS: atom_id res chain seq x y z
N MET A 1 -21.53 39.77 2.22
CA MET A 1 -21.64 38.34 1.86
C MET A 1 -20.85 38.19 0.57
N SER A 2 -19.57 37.91 0.72
CA SER A 2 -18.62 37.72 -0.38
C SER A 2 -17.49 36.87 0.19
N ASP A 3 -17.34 35.70 -0.41
CA ASP A 3 -16.53 34.58 0.01
C ASP A 3 -15.05 34.94 0.13
N ILE A 4 -14.42 34.39 1.18
CA ILE A 4 -12.97 34.41 1.38
C ILE A 4 -12.40 33.24 0.59
N ASP A 5 -11.71 33.54 -0.50
CA ASP A 5 -10.83 32.62 -1.20
C ASP A 5 -9.67 32.25 -0.25
N VAL A 6 -9.66 31.00 0.21
CA VAL A 6 -8.51 30.41 0.90
C VAL A 6 -7.60 29.83 -0.18
N GLU A 7 -6.65 30.64 -0.65
CA GLU A 7 -5.47 30.16 -1.36
C GLU A 7 -4.65 29.29 -0.41
N VAL A 8 -4.64 27.98 -0.66
CA VAL A 8 -3.70 27.06 -0.01
C VAL A 8 -2.48 26.98 -0.92
N ASP A 9 -1.47 27.78 -0.60
CA ASP A 9 -0.12 27.63 -1.14
C ASP A 9 0.42 26.25 -0.74
N VAL A 10 0.66 25.40 -1.73
CA VAL A 10 1.35 24.12 -1.58
C VAL A 10 2.63 24.19 -2.40
N ASP A 11 3.59 24.98 -1.92
CA ASP A 11 4.97 24.94 -2.40
C ASP A 11 5.85 24.40 -1.27
N GLY A 12 6.36 23.20 -1.50
CA GLY A 12 7.17 22.42 -0.58
C GLY A 12 7.56 21.11 -1.25
N GLU A 13 8.22 21.20 -2.42
CA GLU A 13 8.89 20.08 -3.07
C GLU A 13 10.07 19.63 -2.21
N ASP A 14 9.80 18.77 -1.24
CA ASP A 14 10.82 18.01 -0.55
C ASP A 14 10.90 16.61 -1.18
N GLU A 15 11.74 16.50 -2.21
CA GLU A 15 12.18 15.25 -2.80
C GLU A 15 13.01 14.48 -1.76
N PHE A 16 12.36 13.63 -0.95
CA PHE A 16 13.05 12.77 0.01
C PHE A 16 13.27 11.38 -0.60
N LEU A 17 14.55 11.11 -0.84
CA LEU A 17 15.13 9.80 -1.09
C LEU A 17 14.55 8.77 -0.13
N ASP A 18 14.04 7.67 -0.70
CA ASP A 18 13.78 6.46 0.05
C ASP A 18 15.07 6.11 0.82
N ALA A 19 14.99 6.09 2.15
CA ALA A 19 16.04 5.49 2.95
C ALA A 19 16.06 4.00 2.57
N GLU A 20 16.98 3.63 1.68
CA GLU A 20 17.30 2.26 1.35
C GLU A 20 17.65 1.55 2.65
N ASP A 21 16.80 0.60 3.06
CA ASP A 21 17.13 -0.36 4.10
C ASP A 21 18.22 -1.29 3.50
N ASP A 22 19.49 -0.95 3.74
CA ASP A 22 20.65 -1.79 3.40
C ASP A 22 20.67 -3.03 4.31
N GLU A 23 20.03 -4.11 3.86
CA GLU A 23 20.32 -5.45 4.35
C GLU A 23 20.69 -6.37 3.18
N THR A 24 21.97 -6.76 3.17
CA THR A 24 22.63 -7.66 2.25
C THR A 24 21.92 -9.02 2.14
N ILE A 25 21.34 -9.34 0.98
CA ILE A 25 20.77 -10.65 0.67
C ILE A 25 21.83 -11.51 -0.04
N SER A 26 22.34 -12.52 0.66
CA SER A 26 23.11 -13.62 0.08
C SER A 26 22.22 -14.47 -0.84
N SER A 27 22.64 -14.63 -2.10
CA SER A 27 21.95 -15.44 -3.11
C SER A 27 22.05 -16.95 -2.83
N PRO A 28 20.98 -17.74 -3.06
CA PRO A 28 21.12 -19.18 -3.33
C PRO A 28 21.05 -19.48 -4.83
N GLN A 29 21.95 -20.38 -5.26
CA GLN A 29 22.13 -20.91 -6.61
C GLN A 29 20.87 -21.58 -7.20
N ALA A 30 20.74 -21.47 -8.52
CA ALA A 30 19.70 -22.09 -9.35
C ALA A 30 20.00 -23.56 -9.70
N LEU A 31 18.94 -24.36 -9.86
CA LEU A 31 18.87 -25.55 -10.75
C LEU A 31 17.40 -25.75 -11.23
N PRO A 32 17.18 -26.34 -12.43
CA PRO A 32 15.94 -26.14 -13.19
C PRO A 32 15.03 -27.37 -13.25
N SER A 33 13.72 -27.15 -13.37
CA SER A 33 12.83 -28.07 -14.10
C SER A 33 11.48 -27.44 -14.44
N SER A 34 11.26 -27.34 -15.76
CA SER A 34 10.02 -27.48 -16.51
C SER A 34 8.79 -27.94 -15.73
N GLU A 35 7.73 -27.14 -15.75
CA GLU A 35 6.38 -27.59 -16.10
C GLU A 35 5.51 -26.38 -16.46
N ALA A 36 5.05 -26.34 -17.71
CA ALA A 36 4.12 -25.34 -18.22
C ALA A 36 2.74 -25.57 -17.59
N THR A 37 2.53 -25.06 -16.38
CA THR A 37 1.20 -24.85 -15.83
C THR A 37 0.68 -23.55 -16.40
N SER A 38 -0.48 -23.60 -17.06
CA SER A 38 -1.28 -22.41 -17.38
C SER A 38 -1.49 -21.59 -16.11
N THR A 39 -0.64 -20.59 -15.89
CA THR A 39 -0.71 -19.69 -14.74
C THR A 39 -1.97 -18.85 -14.89
N ALA A 40 -3.07 -19.29 -14.29
CA ALA A 40 -4.22 -18.42 -14.04
C ALA A 40 -3.70 -17.25 -13.19
N THR A 41 -3.50 -16.10 -13.83
CA THR A 41 -3.10 -14.86 -13.17
C THR A 41 -4.32 -14.34 -12.42
N MET A 42 -4.18 -14.10 -11.12
CA MET A 42 -5.24 -13.49 -10.30
C MET A 42 -5.53 -12.09 -10.83
N ASP A 43 -6.77 -11.83 -11.24
CA ASP A 43 -7.21 -10.50 -11.67
C ASP A 43 -7.61 -9.63 -10.46
N LEU A 44 -7.66 -8.31 -10.69
CA LEU A 44 -7.91 -7.34 -9.64
C LEU A 44 -9.34 -7.40 -9.09
N GLU A 45 -10.34 -7.66 -9.93
CA GLU A 45 -11.74 -7.68 -9.53
C GLU A 45 -11.99 -8.86 -8.59
N THR A 46 -11.55 -10.06 -8.97
CA THR A 46 -11.58 -11.25 -8.11
C THR A 46 -10.82 -11.00 -6.80
N ALA A 47 -9.65 -10.34 -6.86
CA ALA A 47 -8.89 -10.06 -5.65
C ALA A 47 -9.59 -9.11 -4.67
N ILE A 48 -10.31 -8.11 -5.18
CA ILE A 48 -11.12 -7.21 -4.36
C ILE A 48 -12.31 -7.95 -3.75
N GLU A 49 -12.97 -8.82 -4.52
CA GLU A 49 -14.07 -9.65 -4.01
C GLU A 49 -13.60 -10.62 -2.92
N ASP A 50 -12.45 -11.24 -3.12
CA ASP A 50 -11.80 -12.12 -2.13
C ASP A 50 -11.48 -11.37 -0.85
N ALA A 51 -10.91 -10.17 -0.96
CA ALA A 51 -10.68 -9.30 0.20
C ALA A 51 -11.97 -8.96 0.94
N LYS A 52 -13.04 -8.58 0.22
CA LYS A 52 -14.36 -8.29 0.83
C LYS A 52 -14.92 -9.51 1.56
N ARG A 53 -14.83 -10.70 0.97
CA ARG A 53 -15.25 -11.96 1.61
C ARG A 53 -14.41 -12.26 2.85
N ALA A 54 -13.09 -12.11 2.77
CA ALA A 54 -12.19 -12.29 3.90
C ALA A 54 -12.49 -11.31 5.04
N THR A 55 -12.81 -10.05 4.73
CA THR A 55 -13.27 -9.05 5.70
C THR A 55 -14.58 -9.47 6.38
N CYS A 56 -15.55 -10.00 5.62
CA CYS A 56 -16.79 -10.53 6.21
C CYS A 56 -16.51 -11.71 7.16
N PHE A 57 -15.63 -12.65 6.79
CA PHE A 57 -15.24 -13.75 7.67
C PHE A 57 -14.52 -13.25 8.92
N PHE A 58 -13.60 -12.28 8.78
CA PHE A 58 -12.90 -11.64 9.88
C PHE A 58 -13.86 -11.04 10.91
N PHE A 59 -14.84 -10.23 10.48
CA PHE A 59 -15.80 -9.62 11.40
C PHE A 59 -16.79 -10.61 12.01
N ASN A 60 -16.97 -11.79 11.39
CA ASN A 60 -17.72 -12.90 11.96
C ASN A 60 -16.85 -13.82 12.84
N ASN A 61 -15.61 -13.42 13.16
CA ASN A 61 -14.62 -14.19 13.93
C ASN A 61 -14.21 -15.53 13.29
N ASP A 62 -14.49 -15.73 12.00
CA ASP A 62 -14.03 -16.88 11.24
C ASP A 62 -12.68 -16.58 10.55
N PHE A 63 -11.65 -16.44 11.38
CA PHE A 63 -10.30 -16.12 10.89
C PHE A 63 -9.71 -17.22 10.02
N ALA A 64 -10.14 -18.48 10.22
CA ALA A 64 -9.67 -19.61 9.43
C ALA A 64 -10.14 -19.50 7.96
N SER A 65 -11.41 -19.22 7.74
CA SER A 65 -11.94 -19.01 6.38
C SER A 65 -11.35 -17.78 5.71
N ALA A 66 -11.15 -16.69 6.46
CA ALA A 66 -10.51 -15.48 5.93
C ALA A 66 -9.08 -15.76 5.46
N LYS A 67 -8.26 -16.43 6.28
CA LYS A 67 -6.87 -16.79 5.92
C LYS A 67 -6.82 -17.75 4.74
N LYS A 68 -7.74 -18.72 4.66
CA LYS A 68 -7.84 -19.66 3.54
C LYS A 68 -8.03 -18.97 2.19
N ILE A 69 -8.69 -17.81 2.17
CA ILE A 69 -8.86 -16.98 0.96
C ILE A 69 -7.58 -16.20 0.67
N LEU A 70 -6.98 -15.59 1.69
CA LEU A 70 -5.87 -14.63 1.54
C LEU A 70 -4.50 -15.27 1.28
N GLU A 71 -4.13 -16.29 2.05
CA GLU A 71 -2.79 -16.89 2.06
C GLU A 71 -2.32 -17.41 0.68
N PRO A 72 -3.15 -18.12 -0.13
CA PRO A 72 -2.69 -18.69 -1.40
C PRO A 72 -2.14 -17.67 -2.41
N TRP A 73 -2.60 -16.42 -2.32
CA TRP A 73 -2.27 -15.35 -3.28
C TRP A 73 -1.46 -14.22 -2.66
N ALA A 74 -1.05 -14.35 -1.39
CA ALA A 74 -0.36 -13.30 -0.65
C ALA A 74 0.97 -12.84 -1.27
N HIS A 75 1.60 -13.64 -2.13
CA HIS A 75 2.85 -13.28 -2.82
C HIS A 75 2.64 -12.77 -4.25
N LYS A 76 1.40 -12.74 -4.75
CA LYS A 76 1.10 -12.46 -6.17
C LYS A 76 0.06 -11.38 -6.38
N SER A 77 -0.87 -11.16 -5.44
CA SER A 77 -1.97 -10.21 -5.58
C SER A 77 -1.94 -9.19 -4.44
N MET A 78 -2.03 -7.89 -4.78
CA MET A 78 -1.89 -6.79 -3.82
C MET A 78 -2.92 -6.86 -2.67
N TYR A 79 -4.19 -7.15 -2.97
CA TYR A 79 -5.27 -7.21 -1.99
C TYR A 79 -5.14 -8.41 -1.04
N HIS A 80 -4.76 -9.57 -1.57
CA HIS A 80 -4.49 -10.76 -0.77
C HIS A 80 -3.27 -10.56 0.13
N SER A 81 -2.21 -9.95 -0.42
CA SER A 81 -0.99 -9.64 0.31
C SER A 81 -1.24 -8.66 1.45
N LEU A 82 -1.99 -7.59 1.18
CA LEU A 82 -2.36 -6.60 2.17
C LEU A 82 -3.25 -7.21 3.26
N GLY A 83 -4.30 -7.95 2.88
CA GLY A 83 -5.16 -8.64 3.83
C GLY A 83 -4.37 -9.58 4.74
N ASN A 84 -3.49 -10.41 4.17
CA ASN A 84 -2.63 -11.31 4.95
C ASN A 84 -1.69 -10.54 5.90
N SER A 85 -1.16 -9.40 5.46
CA SER A 85 -0.31 -8.52 6.30
C SER A 85 -1.10 -7.90 7.45
N VAL A 86 -2.36 -7.48 7.22
CA VAL A 86 -3.25 -6.98 8.28
C VAL A 86 -3.46 -8.05 9.35
N PHE A 87 -3.71 -9.31 8.96
CA PHE A 87 -3.84 -10.41 9.92
C PHE A 87 -2.57 -10.59 10.76
N ALA A 88 -1.40 -10.60 10.13
CA ALA A 88 -0.13 -10.73 10.84
C ALA A 88 0.14 -9.54 11.78
N CYS A 89 -0.16 -8.31 11.35
CA CYS A 89 -0.06 -7.11 12.19
C CYS A 89 -1.00 -7.16 13.39
N LEU A 90 -2.23 -7.62 13.21
CA LEU A 90 -3.17 -7.80 14.31
C LEU A 90 -2.67 -8.85 15.32
N GLU A 91 -2.12 -9.97 14.85
CA GLU A 91 -1.47 -10.95 15.74
C GLU A 91 -0.32 -10.31 16.53
N ALA A 92 0.54 -9.53 15.87
CA ALA A 92 1.65 -8.83 16.52
C ALA A 92 1.17 -7.80 17.57
N PHE A 93 0.19 -6.97 17.22
CA PHE A 93 -0.34 -5.93 18.12
C PHE A 93 -1.13 -6.47 19.29
N LEU A 94 -1.76 -7.64 19.16
CA LEU A 94 -2.56 -8.23 20.24
C LEU A 94 -1.72 -9.09 21.18
N THR A 95 -0.67 -9.74 20.67
CA THR A 95 0.17 -10.66 21.46
C THR A 95 1.41 -9.99 22.01
N PHE A 96 1.95 -8.97 21.34
CA PHE A 96 3.26 -8.38 21.60
C PHE A 96 4.40 -9.43 21.67
N GLU A 97 4.22 -10.58 21.01
CA GLU A 97 5.24 -11.61 20.94
C GLU A 97 6.21 -11.37 19.78
N GLN A 98 7.51 -11.45 20.05
CA GLN A 98 8.57 -11.21 19.06
C GLN A 98 8.39 -12.03 17.77
N LYS A 99 8.00 -13.30 17.91
CA LYS A 99 7.72 -14.19 16.76
C LYS A 99 6.62 -13.65 15.86
N HIS A 100 5.57 -13.07 16.44
CA HIS A 100 4.46 -12.50 15.68
C HIS A 100 4.84 -11.15 15.06
N ILE A 101 5.64 -10.34 15.75
CA ILE A 101 6.20 -9.09 15.23
C ILE A 101 7.07 -9.36 13.98
N GLU A 102 8.03 -10.28 14.07
CA GLU A 102 8.91 -10.64 12.94
C GLU A 102 8.11 -11.13 11.73
N LYS A 103 7.12 -12.00 11.95
CA LYS A 103 6.21 -12.46 10.89
C LYS A 103 5.44 -11.30 10.25
N ALA A 104 4.96 -10.34 11.04
CA ALA A 104 4.26 -9.16 10.54
C ALA A 104 5.20 -8.26 9.70
N VAL A 105 6.44 -8.09 10.14
CA VAL A 105 7.47 -7.35 9.38
C VAL A 105 7.72 -8.01 8.02
N ASP A 106 7.93 -9.32 7.98
CA ASP A 106 8.23 -10.04 6.73
C ASP A 106 7.05 -10.03 5.75
N THR A 107 5.83 -10.24 6.26
CA THR A 107 4.62 -10.19 5.43
C THR A 107 4.38 -8.80 4.85
N LEU A 108 4.62 -7.74 5.62
CA LEU A 108 4.56 -6.37 5.12
C LEU A 108 5.63 -6.07 4.06
N LYS A 109 6.87 -6.54 4.23
CA LYS A 109 7.93 -6.41 3.21
C LYS A 109 7.50 -7.07 1.90
N ILE A 110 6.90 -8.26 1.97
CA ILE A 110 6.34 -8.96 0.80
C ILE A 110 5.22 -8.13 0.17
N CYS A 111 4.28 -7.60 0.96
CA CYS A 111 3.17 -6.81 0.46
C CYS A 111 3.63 -5.54 -0.24
N MET A 112 4.56 -4.80 0.34
CA MET A 112 5.14 -3.62 -0.27
C MET A 112 5.85 -3.95 -1.59
N ASN A 113 6.57 -5.08 -1.66
CA ASN A 113 7.22 -5.54 -2.88
C ASN A 113 6.20 -5.91 -3.98
N VAL A 114 5.14 -6.65 -3.62
CA VAL A 114 4.04 -6.96 -4.53
C VAL A 114 3.43 -5.66 -5.06
N CYS A 115 3.01 -4.75 -4.19
CA CYS A 115 2.42 -3.48 -4.63
C CYS A 115 3.40 -2.69 -5.53
N SER A 116 4.67 -2.59 -5.16
CA SER A 116 5.69 -1.88 -5.96
C SER A 116 5.83 -2.42 -7.39
N LYS A 117 5.76 -3.75 -7.58
CA LYS A 117 5.79 -4.36 -8.93
C LYS A 117 4.60 -3.98 -9.81
N HIS A 118 3.45 -3.70 -9.20
CA HIS A 118 2.22 -3.28 -9.90
C HIS A 118 2.09 -1.75 -9.98
N ARG A 119 2.92 -0.98 -9.25
CA ARG A 119 2.95 0.47 -9.33
C ARG A 119 3.56 0.92 -10.64
N ARG A 120 3.13 2.09 -11.09
CA ARG A 120 3.70 2.70 -12.29
C ARG A 120 5.08 3.24 -11.96
N HIS A 121 6.14 2.54 -12.40
CA HIS A 121 7.48 3.11 -12.36
C HIS A 121 7.55 4.27 -13.35
N VAL A 122 7.43 5.50 -12.85
CA VAL A 122 7.74 6.69 -13.63
C VAL A 122 9.22 6.58 -14.00
N THR A 123 9.49 6.14 -15.23
CA THR A 123 10.85 5.98 -15.70
C THR A 123 11.52 7.36 -15.61
N LEU A 124 12.57 7.47 -14.81
CA LEU A 124 13.42 8.65 -14.59
C LEU A 124 13.86 9.35 -15.90
N THR A 125 13.70 8.70 -17.05
CA THR A 125 13.91 9.25 -18.40
C THR A 125 12.91 10.35 -18.79
N GLN A 126 11.78 10.54 -18.10
CA GLN A 126 10.86 11.67 -18.38
C GLN A 126 11.25 13.00 -17.72
N ASN A 127 12.19 13.01 -16.76
CA ASN A 127 12.52 14.21 -15.99
C ASN A 127 13.79 14.96 -16.46
N ILE A 128 14.56 14.41 -17.41
CA ILE A 128 15.70 15.12 -18.01
C ILE A 128 15.22 15.89 -19.24
N GLY A 129 14.37 16.90 -19.04
CA GLY A 129 13.96 17.71 -20.19
C GLY A 129 12.74 18.59 -19.99
N LYS A 130 12.79 19.46 -18.97
CA LYS A 130 11.93 20.64 -18.82
C LYS A 130 10.42 20.36 -18.68
N MET A 131 9.84 21.14 -17.77
CA MET A 131 8.43 21.53 -17.78
C MET A 131 7.49 20.53 -17.11
N VAL A 132 7.02 20.92 -15.93
CA VAL A 132 5.64 20.84 -15.41
C VAL A 132 4.63 20.32 -16.44
N LYS A 133 4.71 19.05 -16.79
CA LYS A 133 3.70 18.39 -17.61
C LYS A 133 2.80 17.72 -16.60
N LYS A 134 1.76 18.45 -16.18
CA LYS A 134 0.69 17.99 -15.29
C LYS A 134 0.46 16.50 -15.50
N THR A 135 0.78 15.69 -14.48
CA THR A 135 0.70 14.23 -14.56
C THR A 135 -0.67 13.82 -15.08
N ASN A 136 -0.72 13.14 -16.23
CA ASN A 136 -1.98 12.71 -16.81
C ASN A 136 -2.41 11.38 -16.17
N TYR A 137 -3.15 11.48 -15.06
CA TYR A 137 -3.65 10.34 -14.31
C TYR A 137 -4.65 9.46 -15.10
N ASN A 138 -5.17 9.92 -16.24
CA ASN A 138 -6.01 9.07 -17.12
C ASN A 138 -5.21 7.95 -17.81
N LEU A 139 -3.87 8.06 -17.83
CA LEU A 139 -3.00 7.04 -18.39
C LEU A 139 -2.71 5.89 -17.41
N TYR A 140 -3.05 6.04 -16.13
CA TYR A 140 -2.84 4.98 -15.14
C TYR A 140 -3.86 3.88 -15.40
N THR A 141 -3.44 2.62 -15.29
CA THR A 141 -4.38 1.50 -15.26
C THR A 141 -5.18 1.52 -13.94
N ILE A 142 -6.22 0.69 -13.84
CA ILE A 142 -6.94 0.54 -12.55
C ILE A 142 -6.04 -0.22 -11.56
N GLU A 143 -5.27 -1.19 -12.04
CA GLU A 143 -4.33 -1.94 -11.22
C GLU A 143 -3.23 -1.05 -10.62
N GLU A 144 -2.65 -0.14 -11.41
CA GLU A 144 -1.61 0.78 -10.95
C GLU A 144 -2.12 1.71 -9.83
N ILE A 145 -3.34 2.25 -9.94
CA ILE A 145 -3.89 3.13 -8.90
C ILE A 145 -4.21 2.37 -7.61
N HIS A 146 -4.68 1.13 -7.71
CA HIS A 146 -4.93 0.29 -6.54
C HIS A 146 -3.61 -0.13 -5.89
N ALA A 147 -2.56 -0.33 -6.68
CA ALA A 147 -1.23 -0.60 -6.16
C ALA A 147 -0.66 0.60 -5.38
N GLU A 148 -0.86 1.84 -5.83
CA GLU A 148 -0.51 3.06 -5.07
C GLU A 148 -1.21 3.08 -3.70
N LEU A 149 -2.52 2.80 -3.69
CA LEU A 149 -3.33 2.79 -2.47
C LEU A 149 -2.89 1.68 -1.50
N CYS A 150 -2.77 0.43 -1.96
CA CYS A 150 -2.35 -0.69 -1.11
C CYS A 150 -0.90 -0.54 -0.62
N TYR A 151 -0.03 0.11 -1.40
CA TYR A 151 1.30 0.47 -0.96
C TYR A 151 1.26 1.50 0.18
N ALA A 152 0.41 2.53 0.08
CA ALA A 152 0.22 3.50 1.17
C ALA A 152 -0.31 2.83 2.45
N GLU A 153 -1.29 1.93 2.34
CA GLU A 153 -1.85 1.18 3.47
C GLU A 153 -0.81 0.28 4.14
N SER A 154 -0.04 -0.49 3.37
CA SER A 154 1.03 -1.34 3.90
C SER A 154 2.18 -0.53 4.53
N LEU A 155 2.52 0.63 3.95
CA LEU A 155 3.52 1.54 4.52
C LEU A 155 3.05 2.10 5.87
N LEU A 156 1.76 2.44 6.00
CA LEU A 156 1.19 2.89 7.26
C LEU A 156 1.26 1.80 8.32
N LEU A 157 0.87 0.57 7.98
CA LEU A 157 0.97 -0.58 8.88
C LEU A 157 2.42 -0.83 9.31
N LYS A 158 3.39 -0.74 8.39
CA LYS A 158 4.82 -0.88 8.72
C LYS A 158 5.29 0.22 9.66
N ALA A 159 4.87 1.47 9.45
CA ALA A 159 5.21 2.57 10.36
C ALA A 159 4.64 2.35 11.78
N MET A 160 3.40 1.87 11.88
CA MET A 160 2.79 1.53 13.18
C MET A 160 3.53 0.36 13.84
N LEU A 161 3.91 -0.65 13.07
CA LEU A 161 4.63 -1.82 13.57
C LEU A 161 6.04 -1.49 14.06
N THR A 162 6.71 -0.49 13.47
CA THR A 162 8.03 -0.01 13.93
C THR A 162 8.01 0.44 15.40
N PHE A 163 6.91 1.01 15.90
CA PHE A 163 6.80 1.37 17.32
C PHE A 163 6.76 0.15 18.26
N VAL A 164 6.39 -1.02 17.74
CA VAL A 164 6.28 -2.28 18.50
C VAL A 164 7.53 -3.14 18.34
N GLU A 165 8.27 -2.95 17.24
CA GLU A 165 9.52 -3.66 16.93
C GLU A 165 10.66 -3.26 17.87
N ASP A 166 10.85 -1.95 18.07
CA ASP A 166 11.82 -1.42 19.04
C ASP A 166 11.45 0.02 19.47
N GLU A 167 11.65 0.36 20.73
CA GLU A 167 11.29 1.68 21.28
C GLU A 167 12.45 2.70 21.20
N THR A 168 13.29 2.60 20.16
CA THR A 168 14.45 3.48 20.00
C THR A 168 14.07 4.83 19.39
N LEU A 169 14.76 5.93 19.76
CA LEU A 169 14.53 7.23 19.11
C LEU A 169 14.70 7.18 17.58
N VAL A 170 15.58 6.29 17.09
CA VAL A 170 15.79 6.06 15.66
C VAL A 170 14.55 5.42 15.03
N SER A 171 13.92 4.45 15.68
CA SER A 171 12.69 3.81 15.19
C SER A 171 11.52 4.80 15.15
N PHE A 172 11.41 5.69 16.15
CA PHE A 172 10.42 6.77 16.14
C PHE A 172 10.58 7.71 14.94
N VAL A 173 11.82 8.13 14.63
CA VAL A 173 12.10 8.96 13.46
C VAL A 173 11.77 8.23 12.16
N LYS A 174 12.19 6.96 12.03
CA LYS A 174 11.87 6.13 10.87
C LYS A 174 10.36 5.99 10.66
N ALA A 175 9.61 5.74 11.73
CA ALA A 175 8.16 5.64 11.68
C ALA A 175 7.53 6.97 11.24
N GLY A 176 7.97 8.11 11.81
CA GLY A 176 7.51 9.43 11.42
C GLY A 176 7.73 9.76 9.94
N LEU A 177 8.90 9.41 9.39
CA LEU A 177 9.19 9.56 7.96
C LEU A 177 8.25 8.70 7.11
N LYS A 178 8.04 7.43 7.49
CA LYS A 178 7.10 6.54 6.76
C LYS A 178 5.66 7.05 6.81
N ILE A 179 5.22 7.62 7.94
CA ILE A 179 3.91 8.26 8.09
C ILE A 179 3.78 9.46 7.14
N ARG A 180 4.80 10.32 7.05
CA ARG A 180 4.82 11.44 6.09
C ARG A 180 4.73 10.94 4.65
N THR A 181 5.55 9.97 4.27
CA THR A 181 5.53 9.38 2.92
C THR A 181 4.16 8.78 2.60
N CYS A 182 3.58 8.03 3.54
CA CYS A 182 2.24 7.48 3.41
C CYS A 182 1.18 8.58 3.16
N TYR A 183 1.21 9.67 3.93
CA TYR A 183 0.31 10.81 3.74
C TYR A 183 0.43 11.42 2.34
N LEU A 184 1.66 11.62 1.84
CA LEU A 184 1.89 12.16 0.50
C LEU A 184 1.31 11.25 -0.60
N ILE A 185 1.47 9.93 -0.47
CA ILE A 185 0.88 8.98 -1.42
C ILE A 185 -0.65 9.02 -1.35
N TYR A 186 -1.26 9.14 -0.17
CA TYR A 186 -2.71 9.32 -0.05
C TYR A 186 -3.19 10.63 -0.69
N LYS A 187 -2.42 11.72 -0.58
CA LYS A 187 -2.72 12.99 -1.26
C LYS A 187 -2.64 12.86 -2.77
N GLU A 188 -1.67 12.10 -3.29
CA GLU A 188 -1.61 11.76 -4.71
C GLU A 188 -2.82 10.91 -5.12
N CYS A 189 -3.19 9.88 -4.34
CA CYS A 189 -4.36 9.06 -4.59
C CYS A 189 -5.66 9.88 -4.59
N LEU A 190 -5.77 10.89 -3.70
CA LEU A 190 -6.89 11.84 -3.71
C LEU A 190 -6.89 12.70 -4.99
N THR A 191 -5.72 13.14 -5.44
CA THR A 191 -5.59 13.89 -6.70
C THR A 191 -5.98 13.03 -7.91
N ILE A 192 -5.60 11.74 -7.92
CA ILE A 192 -6.04 10.75 -8.92
C ILE A 192 -7.57 10.64 -8.88
N LEU A 193 -8.15 10.48 -7.69
CA LEU A 193 -9.60 10.34 -7.50
C LEU A 193 -10.39 11.51 -8.10
N THR A 194 -9.94 12.75 -7.88
CA THR A 194 -10.63 13.96 -8.32
C THR A 194 -10.34 14.33 -9.78
N SER A 195 -9.14 14.03 -10.29
CA SER A 195 -8.67 14.51 -11.59
C SER A 195 -8.89 13.51 -12.74
N ARG A 196 -9.01 12.22 -12.43
CA ARG A 196 -9.20 11.15 -13.41
C ARG A 196 -10.66 11.08 -13.88
N LYS A 197 -10.85 10.80 -15.17
CA LYS A 197 -12.17 10.42 -15.72
C LYS A 197 -12.39 8.92 -15.50
N TRP A 198 -13.39 8.59 -14.69
CA TRP A 198 -13.75 7.20 -14.38
C TRP A 198 -14.68 6.65 -15.46
N LYS A 199 -14.42 5.40 -15.89
CA LYS A 199 -15.24 4.71 -16.90
C LYS A 199 -16.38 3.91 -16.28
N ASN A 200 -16.16 3.39 -15.07
CA ASN A 200 -17.08 2.55 -14.32
C ASN A 200 -17.12 3.01 -12.86
N ASP A 201 -18.31 3.10 -12.27
CA ASP A 201 -18.49 3.49 -10.87
C ASP A 201 -18.02 2.39 -9.90
N ILE A 202 -18.05 1.12 -10.33
CA ILE A 202 -17.63 -0.02 -9.50
C ILE A 202 -16.12 0.02 -9.25
N GLU A 203 -15.31 0.29 -10.27
CA GLU A 203 -13.85 0.42 -10.11
C GLU A 203 -13.51 1.63 -9.22
N ARG A 204 -14.29 2.71 -9.37
CA ARG A 204 -14.12 3.93 -8.57
C ARG A 204 -14.45 3.71 -7.10
N VAL A 205 -15.53 3.00 -6.76
CA VAL A 205 -16.04 2.94 -5.39
C VAL A 205 -15.03 2.33 -4.42
N HIS A 206 -14.31 1.30 -4.85
CA HIS A 206 -13.32 0.62 -4.03
C HIS A 206 -12.10 1.50 -3.77
N PHE A 207 -11.55 2.11 -4.81
CA PHE A 207 -10.47 3.09 -4.66
C PHE A 207 -10.89 4.30 -3.82
N GLU A 208 -12.05 4.89 -4.11
CA GLU A 208 -12.59 6.06 -3.38
C GLU A 208 -12.76 5.77 -1.89
N SER A 209 -13.25 4.58 -1.53
CA SER A 209 -13.41 4.18 -0.14
C SER A 209 -12.09 4.14 0.63
N GLY A 210 -11.05 3.50 0.07
CA GLY A 210 -9.72 3.43 0.70
C GLY A 210 -9.05 4.80 0.79
N VAL A 211 -9.12 5.62 -0.26
CA VAL A 211 -8.55 6.99 -0.24
C VAL A 211 -9.21 7.85 0.83
N ARG A 212 -10.55 7.84 0.91
CA ARG A 212 -11.29 8.61 1.92
C ARG A 212 -11.01 8.09 3.34
N MET A 213 -10.90 6.78 3.51
CA MET A 213 -10.52 6.17 4.79
C MET A 213 -9.14 6.65 5.24
N GLY A 214 -8.13 6.60 4.37
CA GLY A 214 -6.78 7.04 4.67
C GLY A 214 -6.71 8.52 5.02
N ILE A 215 -7.20 9.40 4.13
CA ILE A 215 -7.23 10.85 4.37
C ILE A 215 -8.04 11.19 5.63
N GLY A 216 -9.17 10.52 5.84
CA GLY A 216 -9.99 10.67 7.05
C GLY A 216 -9.21 10.32 8.32
N THR A 217 -8.45 9.23 8.29
CA THR A 217 -7.58 8.81 9.41
C THR A 217 -6.55 9.90 9.74
N PHE A 218 -5.83 10.43 8.75
CA PHE A 218 -4.85 11.48 8.97
C PHE A 218 -5.47 12.77 9.53
N ASN A 219 -6.64 13.17 9.01
CA ASN A 219 -7.35 14.35 9.51
C ASN A 219 -7.80 14.19 10.97
N LEU A 220 -8.15 12.97 11.41
CA LEU A 220 -8.55 12.70 12.79
C LEU A 220 -7.37 12.77 13.76
N VAL A 221 -6.20 12.31 13.36
CA VAL A 221 -5.01 12.22 14.22
C VAL A 221 -4.37 13.60 14.46
N ARG A 222 -4.90 14.69 13.86
CA ARG A 222 -4.26 16.03 13.82
C ARG A 222 -2.81 15.94 13.35
N LEU A 223 -2.56 15.14 12.32
CA LEU A 223 -1.33 15.21 11.53
C LEU A 223 -1.51 16.21 10.38
#